data_AF-A0A261QJ75-F1
#
_entry.id   AF-A0A261QJ75-F1
#
_cell.length_a   1.000
_cell.length_b   1.000
_cell.length_c   1.000
_cell.angle_alpha   90.00
_cell.angle_beta   90.00
_cell.angle_gamma   90.00
#
_symmetry.space_group_name_H-M   'P 1'
#
loop_
_entity.id
_entity.type
_entity.pdbx_description
1 polymer ?
#
loop_
_entity_poly.entity_id
_entity_poly.type
_entity_poly.pdbx_seq_one_letter_code
_entity_poly.pdbx_strand_id
1 'polypeptide(L)'
;MKSESIEFHFNTLEQQREILFPTVESLTMNQLWERPSDGKWSIGESIYHLYLMMKVLRVAAVITIPCTKLYAKSVRRKLYATSIHDIYQEYGNKRKKSMKAPFVLNPPNNIRLNLTFDDVNALLVNETRRVKKLVEEIDEDIAGHIIFLDPVANYPNLIQAIQLLAIHEAHHFRIMKRDLEESK
;
A
#
# COMPACT_ATOMS: atom_id res chain seq x y z
N MET A 1 15.83 -10.56 2.95
CA MET A 1 16.19 -9.11 3.05
C MET A 1 16.99 -8.90 4.34
N LYS A 2 17.56 -7.72 4.64
CA LYS A 2 18.28 -7.50 5.93
C LYS A 2 17.40 -7.21 7.13
N SER A 3 16.14 -6.83 6.91
CA SER A 3 15.13 -6.71 7.96
C SER A 3 14.08 -7.80 7.78
N GLU A 4 13.90 -8.61 8.80
CA GLU A 4 12.91 -9.69 8.85
C GLU A 4 11.49 -9.10 8.89
N SER A 5 11.28 -8.03 9.65
CA SER A 5 9.97 -7.35 9.71
C SER A 5 9.55 -6.81 8.34
N ILE A 6 10.47 -6.16 7.61
CA ILE A 6 10.19 -5.66 6.27
C ILE A 6 9.90 -6.81 5.30
N GLU A 7 10.69 -7.88 5.34
CA GLU A 7 10.49 -9.06 4.49
C GLU A 7 9.11 -9.69 4.72
N PHE A 8 8.74 -9.84 6.00
CA PHE A 8 7.43 -10.33 6.39
C PHE A 8 6.28 -9.49 5.79
N HIS A 9 6.37 -8.16 5.83
CA HIS A 9 5.33 -7.29 5.28
C HIS A 9 5.26 -7.32 3.74
N PHE A 10 6.40 -7.48 3.04
CA PHE A 10 6.37 -7.71 1.59
C PHE A 10 5.79 -9.06 1.21
N ASN A 11 6.13 -10.11 1.95
CA ASN A 11 5.54 -11.43 1.75
C ASN A 11 4.02 -11.38 2.01
N THR A 12 3.59 -10.60 2.99
CA THR A 12 2.16 -10.36 3.26
C THR A 12 1.46 -9.70 2.06
N LEU A 13 2.06 -8.66 1.46
CA LEU A 13 1.52 -8.04 0.24
C LEU A 13 1.42 -9.05 -0.91
N GLU A 14 2.45 -9.85 -1.13
CA GLU A 14 2.47 -10.86 -2.21
C GLU A 14 1.39 -11.93 -2.00
N GLN A 15 1.29 -12.48 -0.78
CA GLN A 15 0.26 -13.48 -0.43
C GLN A 15 -1.17 -12.94 -0.57
N GLN A 16 -1.41 -11.69 -0.17
CA GLN A 16 -2.72 -11.06 -0.36
C GLN A 16 -3.12 -11.07 -1.84
N ARG A 17 -2.17 -10.77 -2.75
CA ARG A 17 -2.40 -10.71 -4.19
C ARG A 17 -2.62 -12.08 -4.78
N GLU A 18 -1.81 -13.07 -4.40
CA GLU A 18 -1.97 -14.47 -4.84
C GLU A 18 -3.37 -15.01 -4.54
N ILE A 19 -4.00 -14.57 -3.44
CA ILE A 19 -5.36 -14.97 -3.07
C ILE A 19 -6.43 -14.28 -3.94
N LEU A 20 -6.29 -12.99 -4.23
CA LEU A 20 -7.36 -12.21 -4.87
C LEU A 20 -7.23 -12.15 -6.40
N PHE A 21 -6.02 -12.03 -6.92
CA PHE A 21 -5.76 -11.70 -8.31
C PHE A 21 -6.26 -12.74 -9.31
N PRO A 22 -6.25 -14.06 -9.05
CA PRO A 22 -6.86 -15.03 -9.97
C PRO A 22 -8.35 -14.75 -10.23
N THR A 23 -9.09 -14.32 -9.20
CA THR A 23 -10.50 -13.93 -9.34
C THR A 23 -10.65 -12.66 -10.17
N VAL A 24 -9.79 -11.65 -9.93
CA VAL A 24 -9.84 -10.37 -10.66
C VAL A 24 -9.42 -10.53 -12.12
N GLU A 25 -8.45 -11.39 -12.39
CA GLU A 25 -7.95 -11.69 -13.74
C GLU A 25 -9.06 -12.27 -14.64
N SER A 26 -9.99 -13.02 -14.05
CA SER A 26 -11.15 -13.57 -14.78
C SER A 26 -12.22 -12.54 -15.17
N LEU A 27 -12.13 -11.30 -14.69
CA LEU A 27 -13.11 -10.27 -14.96
C LEU A 27 -12.98 -9.73 -16.39
N THR A 28 -14.11 -9.44 -17.01
CA THR A 28 -14.12 -8.68 -18.27
C THR A 28 -13.68 -7.24 -18.02
N MET A 29 -13.24 -6.55 -19.08
CA MET A 29 -12.89 -5.12 -19.02
C MET A 29 -14.00 -4.26 -18.43
N ASN A 30 -15.26 -4.55 -18.76
CA ASN A 30 -16.39 -3.81 -18.20
C ASN A 30 -16.50 -4.04 -16.69
N GLN A 31 -16.46 -5.30 -16.23
CA GLN A 31 -16.55 -5.62 -14.80
C GLN A 31 -15.37 -5.05 -13.98
N LEU A 32 -14.16 -5.03 -14.54
CA LEU A 32 -12.98 -4.45 -13.87
C LEU A 32 -13.14 -2.94 -13.61
N TRP A 33 -13.77 -2.23 -14.55
CA TRP A 33 -13.87 -0.77 -14.55
C TRP A 33 -15.25 -0.23 -14.18
N GLU A 34 -16.22 -1.10 -13.94
CA GLU A 34 -17.53 -0.74 -13.45
C GLU A 34 -17.45 -0.31 -11.99
N ARG A 35 -18.03 0.85 -11.69
CA ARG A 35 -18.10 1.37 -10.32
C ARG A 35 -19.38 0.85 -9.67
N PRO A 36 -19.32 0.34 -8.43
CA PRO A 36 -20.51 -0.19 -7.75
C PRO A 36 -21.54 0.90 -7.39
N SER A 37 -21.10 2.15 -7.21
CA SER A 37 -21.98 3.31 -6.99
C SER A 37 -21.23 4.63 -7.18
N ASP A 38 -21.98 5.73 -7.25
CA ASP A 38 -21.41 7.07 -7.32
C ASP A 38 -20.48 7.37 -6.14
N GLY A 39 -19.26 7.82 -6.46
CA GLY A 39 -18.23 8.13 -5.47
C GLY A 39 -17.49 6.92 -4.91
N LYS A 40 -17.74 5.70 -5.42
CA LYS A 40 -16.91 4.51 -5.16
C LYS A 40 -16.00 4.23 -6.34
N TRP A 41 -14.86 3.63 -6.05
CA TRP A 41 -13.91 3.19 -7.08
C TRP A 41 -14.30 1.81 -7.61
N SER A 42 -14.03 1.58 -8.88
CA SER A 42 -14.05 0.22 -9.44
C SER A 42 -12.90 -0.62 -8.87
N ILE A 43 -12.88 -1.92 -9.21
CA ILE A 43 -11.77 -2.81 -8.84
C ILE A 43 -10.46 -2.33 -9.47
N GLY A 44 -10.47 -2.03 -10.78
CA GLY A 44 -9.29 -1.50 -11.49
C GLY A 44 -8.79 -0.17 -10.92
N GLU A 45 -9.70 0.73 -10.55
CA GLU A 45 -9.36 2.00 -9.89
C GLU A 45 -8.72 1.76 -8.52
N SER A 46 -9.26 0.81 -7.75
CA SER A 46 -8.73 0.46 -6.43
C SER A 46 -7.33 -0.16 -6.52
N ILE A 47 -7.06 -1.03 -7.51
CA ILE A 47 -5.71 -1.57 -7.75
C ILE A 47 -4.75 -0.45 -8.17
N TYR A 48 -5.18 0.46 -9.05
CA TYR A 48 -4.34 1.58 -9.45
C TYR A 48 -4.03 2.52 -8.28
N HIS A 49 -4.99 2.75 -7.39
CA HIS A 49 -4.79 3.50 -6.16
C HIS A 49 -3.71 2.87 -5.26
N LEU A 50 -3.69 1.55 -5.11
CA LEU A 50 -2.63 0.82 -4.40
C LEU A 50 -1.26 1.05 -5.05
N TYR A 51 -1.20 1.04 -6.39
CA TYR A 51 0.02 1.40 -7.13
C TYR A 51 0.48 2.84 -6.79
N LEU A 52 -0.44 3.82 -6.80
CA LEU A 52 -0.12 5.21 -6.47
C LEU A 52 0.43 5.34 -5.05
N MET A 53 -0.13 4.59 -4.08
CA MET A 53 0.38 4.58 -2.72
C MET A 53 1.79 4.00 -2.61
N MET A 54 2.05 2.88 -3.28
CA MET A 54 3.39 2.30 -3.39
C MET A 54 4.39 3.30 -3.99
N LYS A 55 3.97 4.03 -5.03
CA LYS A 55 4.77 5.06 -5.69
C LYS A 55 5.06 6.25 -4.79
N VAL A 56 4.07 6.74 -4.05
CA VAL A 56 4.24 7.83 -3.08
C VAL A 56 5.24 7.42 -2.00
N LEU A 57 5.10 6.20 -1.44
CA LEU A 57 6.08 5.71 -0.47
C LEU A 57 7.49 5.64 -1.08
N ARG A 58 7.63 5.13 -2.32
CA ARG A 58 8.94 5.09 -2.98
C ARG A 58 9.55 6.48 -3.12
N VAL A 59 8.79 7.45 -3.59
CA VAL A 59 9.27 8.83 -3.77
C VAL A 59 9.69 9.43 -2.42
N ALA A 60 8.88 9.24 -1.37
CA ALA A 60 9.23 9.66 -0.03
C ALA A 60 10.50 8.96 0.47
N ALA A 61 10.63 7.65 0.25
CA ALA A 61 11.74 6.83 0.72
C ALA A 61 13.07 7.21 0.05
N VAL A 62 13.06 7.53 -1.25
CA VAL A 62 14.24 8.01 -1.99
C VAL A 62 14.82 9.29 -1.38
N ILE A 63 13.99 10.10 -0.72
CA ILE A 63 14.39 11.34 -0.05
C ILE A 63 14.73 11.06 1.43
N THR A 64 13.79 10.47 2.17
CA THR A 64 13.89 10.30 3.63
C THR A 64 15.03 9.40 4.04
N ILE A 65 15.25 8.28 3.34
CA ILE A 65 16.28 7.30 3.71
C ILE A 65 17.68 7.96 3.69
N PRO A 66 18.18 8.54 2.57
CA PRO A 66 19.52 9.13 2.57
C PRO A 66 19.65 10.30 3.56
N CYS A 67 18.61 11.11 3.74
CA CYS A 67 18.63 12.24 4.69
C CYS A 67 18.73 11.80 6.16
N THR A 68 18.13 10.67 6.53
CA THR A 68 18.01 10.25 7.94
C THR A 68 18.91 9.08 8.31
N LYS A 69 19.52 8.38 7.34
CA LYS A 69 20.30 7.15 7.57
C LYS A 69 21.43 7.31 8.58
N LEU A 70 22.17 8.43 8.55
CA LEU A 70 23.27 8.66 9.49
C LEU A 70 22.76 8.83 10.92
N TYR A 71 21.68 9.60 11.08
CA TYR A 71 21.02 9.76 12.37
C TYR A 71 20.48 8.41 12.87
N ALA A 72 19.73 7.69 12.04
CA ALA A 72 19.20 6.35 12.35
C ALA A 72 20.30 5.39 12.81
N LYS A 73 21.46 5.38 12.13
CA LYS A 73 22.62 4.56 12.52
C LYS A 73 23.17 4.94 13.90
N SER A 74 23.18 6.23 14.24
CA SER A 74 23.67 6.70 15.55
C SER A 74 22.75 6.28 16.70
N VAL A 75 21.45 6.11 16.44
CA VAL A 75 20.44 5.73 17.44
C VAL A 75 19.99 4.27 17.36
N ARG A 76 20.61 3.44 16.52
CA ARG A 76 20.20 2.04 16.22
C ARG A 76 19.96 1.13 17.44
N ARG A 77 20.58 1.43 18.58
CA ARG A 77 20.40 0.66 19.84
C ARG A 77 19.17 1.07 20.65
N LYS A 78 18.51 2.18 20.31
CA LYS A 78 17.28 2.60 20.98
C LYS A 78 16.12 1.71 20.55
N LEU A 79 15.19 1.47 21.48
CA LEU A 79 13.95 0.77 21.18
C LEU A 79 13.11 1.55 20.15
N TYR A 80 12.39 0.81 19.33
CA TYR A 80 11.46 1.33 18.33
C TYR A 80 10.25 0.39 18.24
N ALA A 81 9.12 0.93 17.78
CA ALA A 81 7.94 0.12 17.50
C ALA A 81 8.13 -0.60 16.16
N THR A 82 7.93 -1.92 16.13
CA THR A 82 7.96 -2.72 14.90
C THR A 82 6.59 -2.83 14.25
N SER A 83 5.52 -2.42 14.94
CA SER A 83 4.16 -2.55 14.46
C SER A 83 3.36 -1.25 14.52
N ILE A 84 2.40 -1.13 13.61
CA ILE A 84 1.34 -0.13 13.58
C ILE A 84 -0.01 -0.84 13.54
N HIS A 85 -1.02 -0.26 14.18
CA HIS A 85 -2.39 -0.79 14.17
C HIS A 85 -3.11 -0.45 12.86
N ASP A 86 -4.28 -1.07 12.62
CA ASP A 86 -5.11 -0.77 11.44
C ASP A 86 -5.79 0.60 11.59
N ILE A 87 -5.09 1.66 11.15
CA ILE A 87 -5.56 3.04 11.19
C ILE A 87 -6.85 3.24 10.37
N TYR A 88 -7.09 2.42 9.34
CA TYR A 88 -8.26 2.53 8.47
C TYR A 88 -9.50 1.96 9.15
N GLN A 89 -9.36 0.81 9.80
CA GLN A 89 -10.40 0.23 10.63
C GLN A 89 -10.72 1.15 11.81
N GLU A 90 -9.71 1.67 12.51
CA GLU A 90 -9.91 2.62 13.60
C GLU A 90 -10.67 3.86 13.13
N TYR A 91 -10.25 4.46 12.02
CA TYR A 91 -10.91 5.63 11.45
C TYR A 91 -12.38 5.33 11.12
N GLY A 92 -12.65 4.20 10.45
CA GLY A 92 -14.00 3.76 10.11
C GLY A 92 -14.88 3.58 11.35
N ASN A 93 -14.34 2.97 12.41
CA ASN A 93 -15.05 2.74 13.66
C ASN A 93 -15.42 4.06 14.36
N LYS A 94 -14.48 5.02 14.40
CA LYS A 94 -14.66 6.33 15.05
C LYS A 94 -15.52 7.31 14.26
N ARG A 95 -15.37 7.34 12.94
CA ARG A 95 -16.00 8.35 12.06
C ARG A 95 -17.23 7.84 11.32
N LYS A 96 -17.53 6.53 11.40
CA LYS A 96 -18.62 5.85 10.68
C LYS A 96 -18.60 6.12 9.16
N LYS A 97 -17.41 6.40 8.61
CA LYS A 97 -17.18 6.69 7.20
C LYS A 97 -15.76 6.28 6.80
N SER A 98 -15.56 5.97 5.52
CA SER A 98 -14.25 5.70 4.96
C SER A 98 -13.34 6.94 4.98
N MET A 99 -12.04 6.71 5.18
CA MET A 99 -11.04 7.77 5.05
C MET A 99 -10.98 8.22 3.58
N LYS A 100 -11.03 9.53 3.35
CA LYS A 100 -10.88 10.08 2.00
C LYS A 100 -9.40 10.08 1.61
N ALA A 101 -9.10 9.54 0.44
CA ALA A 101 -7.75 9.60 -0.11
C ALA A 101 -7.40 11.05 -0.53
N PRO A 102 -6.17 11.50 -0.29
CA PRO A 102 -5.60 12.70 -0.91
C PRO A 102 -5.65 12.62 -2.44
N PHE A 103 -5.79 13.78 -3.11
CA PHE A 103 -5.98 13.84 -4.57
C PHE A 103 -4.85 13.16 -5.37
N VAL A 104 -3.62 13.17 -4.86
CA VAL A 104 -2.46 12.53 -5.51
C VAL A 104 -2.58 11.01 -5.58
N LEU A 105 -3.45 10.43 -4.74
CA LEU A 105 -3.76 9.02 -4.71
C LEU A 105 -5.06 8.67 -5.46
N ASN A 106 -5.75 9.65 -6.05
CA ASN A 106 -6.95 9.36 -6.83
C ASN A 106 -6.56 8.85 -8.23
N PRO A 107 -7.14 7.73 -8.69
CA PRO A 107 -6.98 7.28 -10.07
C PRO A 107 -7.47 8.35 -11.06
N PRO A 108 -6.77 8.59 -12.17
CA PRO A 108 -7.19 9.56 -13.18
C PRO A 108 -8.42 9.05 -13.94
N ASN A 109 -9.37 9.94 -14.25
CA ASN A 109 -10.68 9.57 -14.82
C ASN A 109 -10.64 8.79 -16.14
N ASN A 110 -9.58 8.96 -16.94
CA ASN A 110 -9.41 8.31 -18.24
C ASN A 110 -8.71 6.95 -18.16
N ILE A 111 -8.30 6.49 -16.98
CA ILE A 111 -7.56 5.24 -16.82
C ILE A 111 -8.31 4.02 -17.36
N ARG A 112 -9.63 3.99 -17.15
CA ARG A 112 -10.54 2.92 -17.56
C ARG A 112 -10.58 2.65 -19.06
N LEU A 113 -10.13 3.60 -19.87
CA LEU A 113 -10.11 3.49 -21.33
C LEU A 113 -8.81 2.88 -21.86
N ASN A 114 -7.78 2.76 -21.02
CA ASN A 114 -6.41 2.56 -21.50
C ASN A 114 -5.72 1.33 -20.92
N LEU A 115 -6.18 0.78 -19.78
CA LEU A 115 -5.45 -0.26 -19.06
C LEU A 115 -6.31 -1.51 -18.83
N THR A 116 -5.72 -2.67 -19.10
CA THR A 116 -6.24 -3.98 -18.72
C THR A 116 -5.90 -4.33 -17.27
N PHE A 117 -6.40 -5.46 -16.76
CA PHE A 117 -5.98 -6.00 -15.47
C PHE A 117 -4.46 -6.21 -15.44
N ASP A 118 -3.89 -6.83 -16.49
CA ASP A 118 -2.46 -7.11 -16.59
C ASP A 118 -1.62 -5.84 -16.50
N ASP A 119 -2.09 -4.75 -17.14
CA ASP A 119 -1.40 -3.47 -17.09
C ASP A 119 -1.37 -2.89 -15.66
N VAL A 120 -2.52 -2.83 -14.97
CA VAL A 120 -2.57 -2.29 -13.60
C VAL A 120 -1.86 -3.19 -12.60
N ASN A 121 -1.93 -4.50 -12.77
CA ASN A 121 -1.20 -5.49 -11.99
C ASN A 121 0.31 -5.30 -12.18
N ALA A 122 0.78 -5.20 -13.43
CA ALA A 122 2.18 -4.96 -13.74
C ALA A 122 2.68 -3.65 -13.13
N LEU A 123 1.88 -2.58 -13.14
CA LEU A 123 2.23 -1.32 -12.47
C LEU A 123 2.45 -1.53 -10.96
N LEU A 124 1.50 -2.16 -10.26
CA LEU A 124 1.58 -2.39 -8.82
C LEU A 124 2.75 -3.31 -8.46
N VAL A 125 2.92 -4.42 -9.17
CA VAL A 125 3.99 -5.39 -8.92
C VAL A 125 5.36 -4.78 -9.20
N ASN A 126 5.53 -4.08 -10.32
CA ASN A 126 6.80 -3.42 -10.64
C ASN A 126 7.15 -2.33 -9.64
N GLU A 127 6.17 -1.53 -9.19
CA GLU A 127 6.43 -0.53 -8.16
C GLU A 127 6.77 -1.17 -6.82
N THR A 128 6.11 -2.28 -6.47
CA THR A 128 6.45 -3.07 -5.27
C THR A 128 7.91 -3.56 -5.32
N ARG A 129 8.36 -4.12 -6.46
CA ARG A 129 9.76 -4.55 -6.64
C ARG A 129 10.74 -3.40 -6.49
N ARG A 130 10.40 -2.21 -6.98
CA ARG A 130 11.24 -1.01 -6.83
C ARG A 130 11.37 -0.57 -5.38
N VAL A 131 10.28 -0.65 -4.59
CA VAL A 131 10.34 -0.38 -3.15
C VAL A 131 11.15 -1.46 -2.44
N LYS A 132 10.93 -2.76 -2.72
CA LYS A 132 11.73 -3.87 -2.15
C LYS A 132 13.22 -3.62 -2.36
N LYS A 133 13.64 -3.34 -3.60
CA LYS A 133 15.04 -3.06 -3.96
C LYS A 133 15.62 -1.85 -3.20
N LEU A 134 14.81 -0.81 -2.97
CA LEU A 134 15.26 0.39 -2.25
C LEU A 134 15.60 0.10 -0.78
N VAL A 135 14.96 -0.90 -0.18
CA VAL A 135 15.05 -1.17 1.27
C VAL A 135 15.74 -2.50 1.61
N GLU A 136 16.09 -3.33 0.62
CA GLU A 136 16.60 -4.69 0.83
C GLU A 136 17.88 -4.76 1.68
N GLU A 137 18.74 -3.75 1.55
CA GLU A 137 20.04 -3.64 2.24
C GLU A 137 19.99 -2.84 3.55
N ILE A 138 18.80 -2.46 4.03
CA ILE A 138 18.64 -1.69 5.26
C ILE A 138 18.46 -2.66 6.44
N ASP A 139 19.37 -2.58 7.42
CA ASP A 139 19.27 -3.35 8.65
C ASP A 139 18.00 -3.00 9.43
N GLU A 140 17.37 -3.99 10.06
CA GLU A 140 16.17 -3.85 10.90
C GLU A 140 16.27 -2.68 11.90
N ASP A 141 17.37 -2.65 12.64
CA ASP A 141 17.62 -1.65 13.68
C ASP A 141 17.98 -0.26 13.14
N ILE A 142 18.16 -0.11 11.83
CA ILE A 142 18.23 1.19 11.15
C ILE A 142 16.85 1.55 10.62
N ALA A 143 16.13 0.60 10.00
CA ALA A 143 14.79 0.80 9.47
C ALA A 143 13.80 1.31 10.54
N GLY A 144 13.91 0.81 11.77
CA GLY A 144 13.12 1.24 12.92
C GLY A 144 13.26 2.72 13.30
N HIS A 145 14.30 3.41 12.80
CA HIS A 145 14.58 4.81 13.10
C HIS A 145 14.53 5.74 11.87
N ILE A 146 14.16 5.22 10.70
CA ILE A 146 13.88 6.04 9.51
C ILE A 146 12.41 6.46 9.57
N ILE A 147 12.14 7.71 9.98
CA ILE A 147 10.78 8.21 10.23
C ILE A 147 10.24 8.96 9.01
N PHE A 148 9.01 8.63 8.60
CA PHE A 148 8.29 9.33 7.54
C PHE A 148 7.37 10.42 8.10
N LEU A 149 7.28 11.55 7.38
CA LEU A 149 6.40 12.66 7.73
C LEU A 149 4.96 12.36 7.28
N ASP A 150 4.29 11.48 8.01
CA ASP A 150 2.87 11.17 7.82
C ASP A 150 2.12 11.36 9.16
N PRO A 151 1.50 12.53 9.40
CA PRO A 151 0.78 12.78 10.65
C PRO A 151 -0.49 11.94 10.78
N VAL A 152 -1.07 11.42 9.68
CA VAL A 152 -2.27 10.58 9.73
C VAL A 152 -1.92 9.21 10.30
N ALA A 153 -0.75 8.68 9.95
CA ALA A 153 -0.20 7.44 10.47
C ALA A 153 0.69 7.64 11.73
N ASN A 154 0.64 8.82 12.35
CA ASN A 154 1.43 9.17 13.53
C ASN A 154 2.95 8.97 13.35
N TYR A 155 3.50 9.46 12.24
CA TYR A 155 4.92 9.46 11.91
C TYR A 155 5.56 8.06 11.95
N PRO A 156 5.13 7.14 11.06
CA PRO A 156 5.60 5.77 11.06
C PRO A 156 7.09 5.69 10.70
N ASN A 157 7.80 4.73 11.31
CA ASN A 157 9.13 4.34 10.82
C ASN A 157 9.03 3.51 9.52
N LEU A 158 10.16 3.17 8.90
CA LEU A 158 10.19 2.44 7.63
C LEU A 158 9.49 1.08 7.71
N ILE A 159 9.67 0.35 8.83
CA ILE A 159 9.01 -0.95 9.04
C ILE A 159 7.48 -0.75 9.07
N GLN A 160 7.02 0.20 9.88
CA GLN A 160 5.60 0.53 10.03
C GLN A 160 5.00 1.08 8.74
N ALA A 161 5.74 1.86 7.95
CA ALA A 161 5.27 2.38 6.66
C ALA A 161 5.02 1.26 5.65
N ILE A 162 5.87 0.23 5.64
CA ILE A 162 5.69 -0.95 4.79
C ILE A 162 4.57 -1.84 5.32
N GLN A 163 4.45 -2.01 6.64
CA GLN A 163 3.30 -2.68 7.24
C GLN A 163 2.00 -1.98 6.86
N LEU A 164 1.97 -0.64 6.88
CA LEU A 164 0.79 0.14 6.57
C LEU A 164 0.32 -0.08 5.12
N LEU A 165 1.24 -0.31 4.17
CA LEU A 165 0.88 -0.74 2.82
C LEU A 165 0.12 -2.08 2.84
N ALA A 166 0.61 -3.07 3.60
CA ALA A 166 -0.03 -4.39 3.71
C ALA A 166 -1.41 -4.32 4.39
N ILE A 167 -1.56 -3.47 5.41
CA ILE A 167 -2.85 -3.19 6.06
C ILE A 167 -3.82 -2.54 5.07
N HIS A 168 -3.34 -1.54 4.35
CA HIS A 168 -4.15 -0.77 3.41
C HIS A 168 -4.60 -1.62 2.21
N GLU A 169 -3.71 -2.45 1.68
CA GLU A 169 -4.04 -3.39 0.61
C GLU A 169 -5.09 -4.41 1.05
N ALA A 170 -4.93 -4.99 2.25
CA ALA A 170 -5.95 -5.85 2.85
C ALA A 170 -7.31 -5.14 3.01
N HIS A 171 -7.31 -3.86 3.36
CA HIS A 171 -8.54 -3.06 3.45
C HIS A 171 -9.26 -2.97 2.11
N HIS A 172 -8.54 -2.63 1.03
CA HIS A 172 -9.11 -2.57 -0.31
C HIS A 172 -9.55 -3.93 -0.82
N PHE A 173 -8.81 -5.00 -0.51
CA PHE A 173 -9.18 -6.35 -0.94
C PHE A 173 -10.46 -6.84 -0.27
N ARG A 174 -10.70 -6.47 1.00
CA ARG A 174 -12.00 -6.73 1.65
C ARG A 174 -13.15 -6.00 0.96
N ILE A 175 -12.93 -4.77 0.50
CA ILE A 175 -13.93 -4.01 -0.26
C ILE A 175 -14.19 -4.69 -1.61
N MET A 176 -13.16 -4.99 -2.38
CA MET A 176 -13.29 -5.66 -3.68
C MET A 176 -14.02 -6.99 -3.57
N LYS A 177 -13.69 -7.82 -2.56
CA LYS A 177 -14.37 -9.11 -2.35
C LYS A 177 -15.86 -8.95 -2.09
N ARG A 178 -16.24 -8.01 -1.22
CA ARG A 178 -17.65 -7.72 -0.96
C ARG A 178 -18.35 -7.25 -2.23
N ASP A 179 -17.75 -6.31 -2.96
CA ASP A 179 -18.35 -5.76 -4.17
C ASP A 179 -18.51 -6.84 -5.27
N LEU A 180 -17.59 -7.81 -5.35
CA LEU A 180 -17.67 -8.98 -6.24
C LEU A 180 -18.75 -9.99 -5.81
N GLU A 181 -19.01 -10.13 -4.51
CA GLU A 181 -20.06 -11.01 -3.98
C GLU A 181 -21.45 -10.39 -4.19
N GLU A 182 -21.58 -9.07 -4.05
CA GLU A 182 -22.84 -8.33 -4.26
C GLU A 182 -23.21 -8.17 -5.74
N SER A 183 -22.26 -8.36 -6.66
CA SER A 183 -22.47 -8.28 -8.12
C SER A 183 -22.87 -9.61 -8.77
N LYS A 184 -23.00 -10.69 -7.99
CA LYS A 184 -23.45 -12.02 -8.44
C LYS A 184 -24.95 -12.20 -8.21
#